data_AF-A0A7I9VHS0-F1
#
_entry.id   AF-A0A7I9VHS0-F1
#
_cell.length_a   1.000
_cell.length_b   1.000
_cell.length_c   1.000
_cell.angle_alpha   90.00
_cell.angle_beta   90.00
_cell.angle_gamma   90.00
#
_symmetry.space_group_name_H-M   'P 1'
#
loop_
_entity.id
_entity.type
_entity.pdbx_description
1 polymer ?
#
loop_
_entity_poly.entity_id
_entity_poly.type
_entity_poly.pdbx_seq_one_letter_code
_entity_poly.pdbx_strand_id
1 'polypeptide(L)'
;MVTLTILEPQLDELLAAIFAEQPNEGAAFLICGTSHTEREDRLLVREVVPVERAHYLVREPQRLSIDSQAYANAAKRAEADGSSVVFVHSHPGGVGEFSPQDDHEEPKLMTFLDARVPGRLHGSLVIASRSDLRGRVWGRGRWTDIARIRVLGGRFRFHDQVGEARPLPEFYDRQVRAFGEDVQRLLHALHVGVVGAGGTGSAVAEQLARLGVGELSIFDGDTLTATNVTRVYGSTVAATGMNKAELARAHLAAIGLRTKVTAIPAYIDEEAVAKRLRDCDIVFGCTDKATPRSLLVALATRYYIPTFDVAVKIDSADGVLRGIFGRVTTLMPGEACLFCRGRITAAAIALEALDPVERRARAAERYAPELEENDPAVITFTTAVAAQGVTEMLHRLTGFMGEERRSTEVLLRFQDSLVSRNRQPPAPDCICMRKALWGRGDGRDFLGVVWAK
;
A
#
# COMPACT_ATOMS: atom_id res chain seq x y z
N MET A 1 -16.55 5.15 -3.98
CA MET A 1 -15.80 6.13 -4.82
C MET A 1 -14.90 5.37 -5.77
N VAL A 2 -14.41 5.97 -6.86
CA VAL A 2 -13.48 5.29 -7.78
C VAL A 2 -12.09 5.87 -7.63
N THR A 3 -11.07 5.01 -7.56
CA THR A 3 -9.67 5.41 -7.44
C THR A 3 -8.80 4.64 -8.42
N LEU A 4 -7.61 5.17 -8.73
CA LEU A 4 -6.63 4.51 -9.60
C LEU A 4 -5.27 4.46 -8.91
N THR A 5 -4.57 3.34 -9.00
CA THR A 5 -3.20 3.18 -8.50
C THR A 5 -2.28 2.72 -9.62
N ILE A 6 -1.20 3.47 -9.83
CA ILE A 6 -0.14 3.19 -10.80
C ILE A 6 1.22 3.19 -10.09
N LEU A 7 2.11 2.29 -10.47
CA LEU A 7 3.48 2.30 -9.95
C LEU A 7 4.30 3.39 -10.64
N GLU A 8 5.25 3.98 -9.92
CA GLU A 8 6.11 5.05 -10.46
C GLU A 8 6.83 4.65 -11.77
N PRO A 9 7.42 3.44 -11.91
CA PRO A 9 8.01 3.00 -13.18
C PRO A 9 7.00 2.84 -14.32
N GLN A 10 5.74 2.48 -14.01
CA GLN A 10 4.67 2.39 -15.02
C GLN A 10 4.25 3.79 -15.48
N LEU A 11 4.17 4.76 -14.56
CA LEU A 11 3.92 6.15 -14.93
C LEU A 11 5.07 6.71 -15.78
N ASP A 12 6.32 6.38 -15.45
CA ASP A 12 7.48 6.78 -16.24
C ASP A 12 7.41 6.22 -17.68
N GLU A 13 7.07 4.94 -17.83
CA GLU A 13 6.83 4.29 -19.13
C GLU A 13 5.69 4.96 -19.90
N LEU A 14 4.57 5.23 -19.23
CA LEU A 14 3.41 5.90 -19.81
C LEU A 14 3.76 7.30 -20.32
N LEU A 15 4.41 8.12 -19.48
CA LEU A 15 4.81 9.47 -19.83
C LEU A 15 5.80 9.48 -20.99
N ALA A 16 6.79 8.58 -20.97
CA ALA A 16 7.75 8.45 -22.06
C ALA A 16 7.07 8.11 -23.39
N ALA A 17 6.01 7.29 -23.37
CA ALA A 17 5.26 6.93 -24.56
C ALA A 17 4.37 8.08 -25.08
N ILE A 18 3.53 8.67 -24.23
CA ILE A 18 2.52 9.66 -24.66
C ILE A 18 3.11 11.05 -24.95
N PHE A 19 4.34 11.32 -24.50
CA PHE A 19 5.07 12.56 -24.78
C PHE A 19 6.26 12.37 -25.73
N ALA A 20 6.37 11.23 -26.41
CA ALA A 20 7.51 10.93 -27.29
C ALA A 20 7.65 11.89 -28.49
N GLU A 21 6.55 12.47 -28.99
CA GLU A 21 6.54 13.35 -30.16
C GLU A 21 5.88 14.71 -29.87
N GLN A 22 6.25 15.34 -28.75
CA GLN A 22 5.81 16.71 -28.46
C GLN A 22 6.13 17.66 -29.64
N PRO A 23 5.24 18.62 -29.95
CA PRO A 23 4.05 19.03 -29.20
C PRO A 23 2.78 18.22 -29.50
N ASN A 24 2.85 17.15 -30.30
CA ASN A 24 1.66 16.37 -30.65
C ASN A 24 1.22 15.49 -29.49
N GLU A 25 -0.09 15.27 -29.38
CA GLU A 25 -0.66 14.34 -28.41
C GLU A 25 -0.18 12.90 -28.68
N GLY A 26 -0.20 12.09 -27.63
CA GLY A 26 0.08 10.66 -27.68
C GLY A 26 -0.92 9.91 -26.83
N ALA A 27 -1.12 8.63 -27.14
CA ALA A 27 -2.03 7.77 -26.42
C ALA A 27 -1.44 6.43 -25.98
N ALA A 28 -2.05 5.88 -24.96
CA ALA A 28 -1.80 4.54 -24.45
C ALA A 28 -3.08 3.97 -23.86
N PHE A 29 -3.06 2.67 -23.56
CA PHE A 29 -4.07 2.01 -22.75
C PHE A 29 -3.43 1.50 -21.46
N LEU A 30 -4.15 1.62 -20.35
CA LEU A 30 -3.81 0.94 -19.10
C LEU A 30 -4.71 -0.27 -18.97
N ILE A 31 -4.09 -1.43 -18.75
CA ILE A 31 -4.80 -2.65 -18.39
C ILE A 31 -4.80 -2.75 -16.87
N CYS A 32 -5.98 -2.73 -16.26
CA CYS A 32 -6.16 -2.57 -14.83
C CYS A 32 -6.83 -3.78 -14.19
N GLY A 33 -6.21 -4.33 -13.14
CA GLY A 33 -6.94 -5.15 -12.18
C GLY A 33 -7.92 -4.29 -11.39
N THR A 34 -8.76 -4.94 -10.59
CA THR A 34 -9.81 -4.25 -9.83
C THR A 34 -9.83 -4.74 -8.40
N SER A 35 -10.10 -3.85 -7.44
CA SER A 35 -10.37 -4.19 -6.06
C SER A 35 -11.63 -3.46 -5.64
N HIS A 36 -12.62 -4.21 -5.17
CA HIS A 36 -13.91 -3.68 -4.74
C HIS A 36 -14.08 -3.81 -3.23
N THR A 37 -14.40 -2.69 -2.59
CA THR A 37 -14.83 -2.60 -1.19
C THR A 37 -16.06 -1.71 -1.07
N GLU A 38 -16.69 -1.67 0.11
CA GLU A 38 -17.80 -0.75 0.37
C GLU A 38 -17.39 0.73 0.24
N ARG A 39 -16.09 1.04 0.36
CA ARG A 39 -15.55 2.40 0.31
C ARG A 39 -15.16 2.78 -1.11
N GLU A 40 -14.46 1.89 -1.80
CA GLU A 40 -13.90 2.19 -3.12
C GLU A 40 -13.89 1.04 -4.12
N ASP A 41 -14.02 1.44 -5.39
CA ASP A 41 -13.64 0.68 -6.57
C ASP A 41 -12.24 1.16 -7.01
N ARG A 42 -11.22 0.35 -6.78
CA ARG A 42 -9.83 0.69 -7.10
C ARG A 42 -9.39 0.01 -8.39
N LEU A 43 -9.02 0.80 -9.39
CA LEU A 43 -8.32 0.38 -10.59
C LEU A 43 -6.81 0.26 -10.29
N LEU A 44 -6.22 -0.89 -10.62
CA LEU A 44 -4.82 -1.21 -10.33
C LEU A 44 -4.06 -1.41 -11.64
N VAL A 45 -3.19 -0.49 -12.05
CA VAL A 45 -2.49 -0.57 -13.33
C VAL A 45 -1.53 -1.76 -13.36
N ARG A 46 -1.77 -2.71 -14.26
CA ARG A 46 -0.96 -3.92 -14.43
C ARG A 46 0.03 -3.78 -15.58
N GLU A 47 -0.44 -3.16 -16.66
CA GLU A 47 0.31 -2.99 -17.89
C GLU A 47 0.01 -1.63 -18.50
N VAL A 48 1.04 -1.01 -19.06
CA VAL A 48 0.95 0.15 -19.93
C VAL A 48 1.11 -0.35 -21.36
N VAL A 49 0.17 -0.02 -22.23
CA VAL A 49 0.16 -0.44 -23.64
C VAL A 49 0.18 0.82 -24.50
N PRO A 50 1.37 1.32 -24.90
CA PRO A 50 1.48 2.45 -25.82
C PRO A 50 0.73 2.18 -27.13
N VAL A 51 0.07 3.21 -27.68
CA VAL A 51 -0.46 3.11 -29.04
C VAL A 51 0.71 3.15 -30.02
N GLU A 52 0.82 2.13 -30.87
CA GLU A 52 1.85 2.07 -31.90
C GLU A 52 1.62 3.14 -32.96
N ARG A 53 2.72 3.68 -33.53
CA ARG A 53 2.67 4.77 -34.51
C ARG A 53 1.77 4.47 -35.72
N ALA A 54 1.67 3.21 -36.12
CA ALA A 54 0.84 2.77 -37.25
C ALA A 54 -0.68 2.93 -37.02
N HIS A 55 -1.11 3.03 -35.75
CA HIS A 55 -2.53 3.11 -35.40
C HIS A 55 -3.05 4.55 -35.21
N TYR A 56 -2.19 5.56 -35.34
CA TYR A 56 -2.64 6.96 -35.31
C TYR A 56 -3.23 7.36 -36.66
N LEU A 57 -4.51 7.76 -36.66
CA LEU A 57 -5.19 8.35 -37.82
C LEU A 57 -4.97 9.87 -37.86
N VAL A 58 -4.98 10.51 -36.68
CA VAL A 58 -4.68 11.93 -36.48
C VAL A 58 -3.81 12.05 -35.23
N ARG A 59 -2.75 12.86 -35.30
CA ARG A 59 -1.83 13.10 -34.19
C ARG A 59 -1.30 14.53 -34.26
N GLU A 60 -2.03 15.46 -33.67
CA GLU A 60 -1.78 16.89 -33.66
C GLU A 60 -1.73 17.40 -32.20
N PRO A 61 -1.35 18.66 -31.92
CA PRO A 61 -1.22 19.16 -30.54
C PRO A 61 -2.50 19.27 -29.72
N GLN A 62 -3.68 19.29 -30.36
CA GLN A 62 -5.00 19.44 -29.72
C GLN A 62 -6.03 18.47 -30.31
N ARG A 63 -5.55 17.46 -31.03
CA ARG A 63 -6.41 16.53 -31.76
C ARG A 63 -5.73 15.20 -31.95
N LEU A 64 -6.38 14.16 -31.43
CA LEU A 64 -5.94 12.79 -31.53
C LEU A 64 -7.07 11.90 -32.05
N SER A 65 -6.73 10.96 -32.93
CA SER A 65 -7.62 9.88 -33.35
C SER A 65 -6.81 8.64 -33.67
N ILE A 66 -7.28 7.48 -33.22
CA ILE A 66 -6.63 6.19 -33.45
C ILE A 66 -7.61 5.22 -34.12
N ASP A 67 -7.07 4.22 -34.80
CA ASP A 67 -7.89 3.23 -35.50
C ASP A 67 -8.60 2.24 -34.55
N SER A 68 -9.57 1.51 -35.10
CA SER A 68 -10.31 0.48 -34.34
C SER A 68 -9.43 -0.71 -33.92
N GLN A 69 -8.30 -0.94 -34.58
CA GLN A 69 -7.42 -2.06 -34.29
C GLN A 69 -6.68 -1.84 -32.96
N ALA A 70 -6.26 -0.60 -32.66
CA ALA A 70 -5.70 -0.23 -31.37
C ALA A 70 -6.66 -0.54 -30.22
N TYR A 71 -7.93 -0.12 -30.35
CA TYR A 71 -8.97 -0.42 -29.36
C TYR A 71 -9.22 -1.93 -29.21
N ALA A 72 -9.31 -2.65 -30.33
CA ALA A 72 -9.53 -4.10 -30.32
C ALA A 72 -8.36 -4.86 -29.67
N ASN A 73 -7.12 -4.42 -29.89
CA ASN A 73 -5.93 -5.01 -29.27
C ASN A 73 -5.95 -4.83 -27.75
N ALA A 74 -6.28 -3.63 -27.26
CA ALA A 74 -6.40 -3.36 -25.83
C ALA A 74 -7.54 -4.18 -25.19
N ALA A 75 -8.71 -4.23 -25.83
CA ALA A 75 -9.85 -5.01 -25.36
C ALA A 75 -9.51 -6.52 -25.28
N LYS A 76 -8.83 -7.07 -26.28
CA LYS A 76 -8.40 -8.49 -26.29
C LYS A 76 -7.44 -8.81 -25.13
N ARG A 77 -6.54 -7.89 -24.80
CA ARG A 77 -5.64 -8.05 -23.64
C ARG A 77 -6.42 -8.09 -22.33
N ALA A 78 -7.37 -7.17 -22.17
CA ALA A 78 -8.21 -7.09 -20.98
C ALA A 78 -9.18 -8.28 -20.84
N GLU A 79 -9.73 -8.77 -21.95
CA GLU A 79 -10.61 -9.94 -21.98
C GLU A 79 -9.93 -11.20 -21.44
N ALA A 80 -8.63 -11.38 -21.72
CA ALA A 80 -7.87 -12.57 -21.34
C ALA A 80 -7.88 -12.86 -19.82
N ASP A 81 -8.03 -11.83 -18.98
CA ASP A 81 -8.08 -12.00 -17.53
C ASP A 81 -9.12 -11.14 -16.81
N GLY A 82 -10.08 -10.57 -17.55
CA GLY A 82 -11.18 -9.77 -17.01
C GLY A 82 -10.71 -8.45 -16.40
N SER A 83 -9.70 -7.82 -16.99
CA SER A 83 -9.20 -6.51 -16.56
C SER A 83 -10.07 -5.36 -17.07
N SER A 84 -10.01 -4.23 -16.40
CA SER A 84 -10.58 -2.97 -16.89
C SER A 84 -9.58 -2.28 -17.82
N VAL A 85 -10.06 -1.61 -18.86
CA VAL A 85 -9.26 -0.74 -19.72
C VAL A 85 -9.45 0.73 -19.33
N VAL A 86 -8.36 1.46 -19.21
CA VAL A 86 -8.35 2.94 -19.14
C VAL A 86 -7.63 3.49 -20.36
N PHE A 87 -8.31 4.30 -21.18
CA PHE A 87 -7.69 5.01 -22.30
C PHE A 87 -6.95 6.24 -21.79
N VAL A 88 -5.73 6.46 -22.26
CA VAL A 88 -4.90 7.61 -21.85
C VAL A 88 -4.55 8.43 -23.06
N HIS A 89 -4.67 9.75 -22.96
CA HIS A 89 -4.07 10.68 -23.91
C HIS A 89 -3.37 11.83 -23.18
N SER A 90 -2.38 12.43 -23.85
CA SER A 90 -1.63 13.57 -23.33
C SER A 90 -2.18 14.90 -23.85
N HIS A 91 -2.06 15.96 -23.05
CA HIS A 91 -2.25 17.36 -23.47
C HIS A 91 -0.93 18.14 -23.30
N PRO A 92 0.00 18.09 -24.28
CA PRO A 92 1.29 18.75 -24.16
C PRO A 92 1.18 20.27 -24.04
N GLY A 93 1.64 20.83 -22.92
CA GLY A 93 1.61 22.29 -22.67
C GLY A 93 0.21 22.86 -22.43
N GLY A 94 -0.81 22.00 -22.29
CA GLY A 94 -2.19 22.36 -21.99
C GLY A 94 -2.57 22.14 -20.52
N VAL A 95 -3.87 22.20 -20.24
CA VAL A 95 -4.47 21.83 -18.95
C VAL A 95 -4.91 20.38 -18.97
N GLY A 96 -4.81 19.67 -17.84
CA GLY A 96 -5.26 18.29 -17.71
C GLY A 96 -6.79 18.12 -17.68
N GLU A 97 -7.57 18.91 -18.40
CA GLU A 97 -9.04 18.80 -18.43
C GLU A 97 -9.52 18.07 -19.68
N PHE A 98 -10.64 17.33 -19.56
CA PHE A 98 -11.29 16.70 -20.71
C PHE A 98 -11.90 17.75 -21.64
N SER A 99 -11.74 17.57 -22.95
CA SER A 99 -12.30 18.45 -23.97
C SER A 99 -13.73 18.05 -24.37
N PRO A 100 -14.49 18.95 -25.03
CA PRO A 100 -15.80 18.60 -25.59
C PRO A 100 -15.74 17.47 -26.65
N GLN A 101 -14.59 17.26 -27.28
CA GLN A 101 -14.39 16.17 -28.22
C GLN A 101 -14.30 14.83 -27.48
N ASP A 102 -13.64 14.79 -26.32
CA ASP A 102 -13.58 13.60 -25.47
C ASP A 102 -14.98 13.20 -25.00
N ASP A 103 -15.78 14.17 -24.58
CA ASP A 103 -17.17 13.96 -24.18
C ASP A 103 -18.03 13.32 -25.29
N HIS A 104 -17.70 13.59 -26.55
CA HIS A 104 -18.42 13.06 -27.71
C HIS A 104 -17.95 11.65 -28.13
N GLU A 105 -16.64 11.37 -28.07
CA GLU A 105 -16.08 10.11 -28.56
C GLU A 105 -16.00 9.00 -27.51
N GLU A 106 -15.71 9.35 -26.25
CA GLU A 106 -15.53 8.36 -25.19
C GLU A 106 -16.77 7.49 -24.92
N PRO A 107 -18.02 7.99 -24.97
CA PRO A 107 -19.20 7.11 -24.82
C PRO A 107 -19.25 5.95 -25.82
N LYS A 108 -18.78 6.16 -27.07
CA LYS A 108 -18.72 5.10 -28.10
C LYS A 108 -17.65 4.07 -27.75
N LEU A 109 -16.48 4.54 -27.30
CA LEU A 109 -15.40 3.68 -26.83
C LEU A 109 -15.84 2.83 -25.63
N MET A 110 -16.48 3.44 -24.64
CA MET A 110 -16.92 2.73 -23.44
C MET A 110 -17.98 1.68 -23.78
N THR A 111 -18.90 1.98 -24.69
CA THR A 111 -19.87 1.01 -25.20
C THR A 111 -19.18 -0.18 -25.87
N PHE A 112 -18.13 0.07 -26.65
CA PHE A 112 -17.33 -0.99 -27.26
C PHE A 112 -16.59 -1.84 -26.23
N LEU A 113 -15.97 -1.21 -25.23
CA LEU A 113 -15.25 -1.91 -24.17
C LEU A 113 -16.20 -2.75 -23.30
N ASP A 114 -17.35 -2.20 -22.90
CA ASP A 114 -18.39 -2.93 -22.15
C ASP A 114 -18.92 -4.14 -22.93
N ALA A 115 -19.04 -4.05 -24.25
CA ALA A 115 -19.45 -5.17 -25.08
C ALA A 115 -18.38 -6.27 -25.18
N ARG A 116 -17.09 -5.92 -25.07
CA ARG A 116 -15.97 -6.87 -25.17
C ARG A 116 -15.53 -7.44 -23.83
N VAL A 117 -15.58 -6.65 -22.77
CA VAL A 117 -15.15 -7.03 -21.42
C VAL A 117 -16.26 -6.65 -20.42
N PRO A 118 -17.41 -7.34 -20.46
CA PRO A 118 -18.59 -6.93 -19.72
C PRO A 118 -18.38 -6.98 -18.20
N GLY A 119 -19.08 -6.08 -17.50
CA GLY A 119 -19.08 -6.03 -16.04
C GLY A 119 -17.80 -5.45 -15.42
N ARG A 120 -17.02 -4.70 -16.19
CA ARG A 120 -15.80 -4.01 -15.74
C ARG A 120 -15.97 -2.51 -15.74
N LEU A 121 -15.07 -1.82 -15.03
CA LEU A 121 -15.12 -0.38 -14.85
C LEU A 121 -14.10 0.27 -15.79
N HIS A 122 -14.54 0.62 -16.99
CA HIS A 122 -13.69 1.26 -18.00
C HIS A 122 -13.61 2.77 -17.78
N GLY A 123 -12.53 3.38 -18.25
CA GLY A 123 -12.33 4.81 -18.03
C GLY A 123 -11.35 5.47 -18.99
N SER A 124 -11.10 6.74 -18.69
CA SER A 124 -10.15 7.56 -19.40
C SER A 124 -9.30 8.37 -18.43
N LEU A 125 -8.11 8.73 -18.89
CA LEU A 125 -7.16 9.55 -18.16
C LEU A 125 -6.51 10.58 -19.12
N VAL A 126 -6.59 11.84 -18.75
CA VAL A 126 -5.85 12.94 -19.41
C VAL A 126 -4.63 13.26 -18.56
N ILE A 127 -3.49 13.41 -19.22
CA ILE A 127 -2.24 13.79 -18.57
C ILE A 127 -1.65 15.01 -19.27
N ALA A 128 -1.59 16.13 -18.56
CA ALA A 128 -0.85 17.31 -19.02
C ALA A 128 0.60 17.32 -18.51
N SER A 129 0.84 16.75 -17.32
CA SER A 129 2.17 16.61 -16.73
C SER A 129 2.20 15.49 -15.70
N ARG A 130 3.39 15.18 -15.14
CA ARG A 130 3.53 14.21 -14.03
C ARG A 130 2.70 14.58 -12.80
N SER A 131 2.37 15.86 -12.61
CA SER A 131 1.58 16.35 -11.47
C SER A 131 0.13 16.65 -11.80
N ASP A 132 -0.22 16.72 -13.09
CA ASP A 132 -1.56 17.04 -13.57
C ASP A 132 -2.15 15.85 -14.35
N LEU A 133 -2.90 15.03 -13.61
CA LEU A 133 -3.59 13.84 -14.09
C LEU A 133 -5.07 13.96 -13.71
N ARG A 134 -5.97 13.86 -14.69
CA ARG A 134 -7.42 13.82 -14.48
C ARG A 134 -8.01 12.57 -15.10
N GLY A 135 -8.90 11.90 -14.36
CA GLY A 135 -9.45 10.64 -14.82
C GLY A 135 -10.93 10.55 -14.52
N ARG A 136 -11.64 9.80 -15.35
CA ARG A 136 -13.06 9.50 -15.17
C ARG A 136 -13.35 8.08 -15.62
N VAL A 137 -14.36 7.47 -15.05
CA VAL A 137 -14.81 6.10 -15.39
C VAL A 137 -16.27 6.09 -15.78
N TRP A 138 -16.67 5.13 -16.61
CA TRP A 138 -18.05 4.95 -17.04
C TRP A 138 -18.69 3.80 -16.30
N GLY A 139 -19.90 4.04 -15.81
CA GLY A 139 -20.74 3.03 -15.20
C GLY A 139 -22.19 3.46 -15.21
N ARG A 140 -23.09 2.53 -15.59
CA ARG A 140 -24.54 2.78 -15.64
C ARG A 140 -24.93 3.96 -16.55
N GLY A 141 -24.27 4.09 -17.70
CA GLY A 141 -24.58 5.11 -18.71
C GLY A 141 -24.17 6.54 -18.37
N ARG A 142 -23.37 6.74 -17.30
CA ARG A 142 -22.80 8.04 -16.93
C ARG A 142 -21.33 7.88 -16.55
N TRP A 143 -20.58 8.98 -16.62
CA TRP A 143 -19.22 9.03 -16.10
C TRP A 143 -19.19 9.57 -14.66
N THR A 144 -18.14 9.21 -13.94
CA THR A 144 -17.79 9.74 -12.61
C THR A 144 -16.29 9.93 -12.51
N ASP A 145 -15.83 10.99 -11.84
CA ASP A 145 -14.41 11.25 -11.66
C ASP A 145 -13.69 10.16 -10.86
N ILE A 146 -12.44 9.91 -11.23
CA ILE A 146 -11.49 9.15 -10.42
C ILE A 146 -11.07 10.07 -9.28
N ALA A 147 -11.69 9.88 -8.12
CA ALA A 147 -11.53 10.77 -6.97
C ALA A 147 -10.08 10.90 -6.47
N ARG A 148 -9.26 9.86 -6.66
CA ARG A 148 -7.85 9.82 -6.25
C ARG A 148 -7.03 8.98 -7.21
N ILE A 149 -5.89 9.52 -7.63
CA ILE A 149 -4.83 8.78 -8.35
C ILE A 149 -3.61 8.62 -7.43
N ARG A 150 -3.21 7.37 -7.18
CA ARG A 150 -2.05 7.02 -6.35
C ARG A 150 -0.87 6.64 -7.25
N VAL A 151 0.24 7.37 -7.14
CA VAL A 151 1.50 7.04 -7.81
C VAL A 151 2.49 6.53 -6.77
N LEU A 152 2.83 5.25 -6.85
CA LEU A 152 3.58 4.56 -5.79
C LEU A 152 4.93 4.01 -6.28
N GLY A 153 6.01 4.40 -5.61
CA GLY A 153 7.35 3.93 -5.92
C GLY A 153 8.38 4.38 -4.89
N GLY A 154 9.43 5.07 -5.34
CA GLY A 154 10.40 5.69 -4.43
C GLY A 154 9.74 6.74 -3.55
N ARG A 155 8.71 7.40 -4.10
CA ARG A 155 7.80 8.34 -3.43
C ARG A 155 6.36 7.84 -3.53
N PHE A 156 5.52 8.26 -2.59
CA PHE A 156 4.08 8.04 -2.64
C PHE A 156 3.41 9.40 -2.89
N ARG A 157 2.77 9.54 -4.05
CA ARG A 157 2.03 10.75 -4.44
C ARG A 157 0.56 10.41 -4.58
N PHE A 158 -0.28 11.29 -4.05
CA PHE A 158 -1.72 11.16 -4.04
C PHE A 158 -2.30 12.40 -4.72
N HIS A 159 -2.92 12.21 -5.88
CA HIS A 159 -3.56 13.28 -6.64
C HIS A 159 -5.06 13.20 -6.38
N ASP A 160 -5.51 13.93 -5.37
CA ASP A 160 -6.93 14.02 -5.00
C ASP A 160 -7.62 15.03 -5.93
N GLN A 161 -8.66 14.57 -6.62
CA GLN A 161 -9.39 15.37 -7.61
C GLN A 161 -10.66 16.02 -7.03
N VAL A 162 -11.11 15.56 -5.85
CA VAL A 162 -12.37 15.95 -5.23
C VAL A 162 -12.12 16.29 -3.75
N GLY A 163 -12.43 17.52 -3.35
CA GLY A 163 -12.47 17.89 -1.92
C GLY A 163 -12.29 19.39 -1.66
N GLU A 164 -13.14 19.96 -0.80
CA GLU A 164 -12.93 21.31 -0.26
C GLU A 164 -11.85 21.31 0.82
N ALA A 165 -10.97 22.31 0.78
CA ALA A 165 -9.95 22.50 1.79
C ALA A 165 -10.58 22.86 3.14
N ARG A 166 -10.58 21.91 4.09
CA ARG A 166 -10.98 22.18 5.47
C ARG A 166 -9.89 22.94 6.23
N PRO A 167 -10.21 23.87 7.15
CA PRO A 167 -9.22 24.50 8.00
C PRO A 167 -8.48 23.46 8.86
N LEU A 168 -7.16 23.58 8.95
CA LEU A 168 -6.34 22.72 9.80
C LEU A 168 -6.42 23.19 11.26
N PRO A 169 -6.60 22.29 12.25
CA PRO A 169 -6.55 22.65 13.65
C PRO A 169 -5.20 23.25 14.09
N GLU A 170 -5.23 24.21 15.01
CA GLU A 170 -4.05 24.97 15.48
C GLU A 170 -2.95 24.08 16.07
N PHE A 171 -3.31 22.96 16.71
CA PHE A 171 -2.33 22.05 17.31
C PHE A 171 -1.40 21.36 16.29
N TYR A 172 -1.65 21.49 14.98
CA TYR A 172 -0.73 21.06 13.93
C TYR A 172 0.24 22.15 13.43
N ASP A 173 0.23 23.37 14.00
CA ASP A 173 1.06 24.51 13.56
C ASP A 173 2.54 24.13 13.35
N ARG A 174 3.15 23.41 14.32
CA ARG A 174 4.56 23.00 14.21
C ARG A 174 4.81 22.00 13.07
N GLN A 175 3.85 21.12 12.78
CA GLN A 175 3.96 20.16 11.68
C GLN A 175 3.77 20.86 10.34
N VAL A 176 2.81 21.78 10.26
CA VAL A 176 2.57 22.62 9.07
C VAL A 176 3.79 23.47 8.75
N ARG A 177 4.45 24.07 9.75
CA ARG A 177 5.71 24.80 9.53
C ARG A 177 6.85 23.92 9.01
N ALA A 178 6.87 22.65 9.38
CA ALA A 178 7.93 21.71 8.99
C ALA A 178 7.70 21.10 7.61
N PHE A 179 6.46 20.74 7.27
CA PHE A 179 6.12 19.95 6.08
C PHE A 179 5.18 20.64 5.10
N GLY A 180 4.63 21.80 5.44
CA GLY A 180 3.62 22.51 4.66
C GLY A 180 2.20 22.01 4.92
N GLU A 181 1.21 22.82 4.51
CA GLU A 181 -0.20 22.49 4.67
C GLU A 181 -0.62 21.27 3.84
N ASP A 182 -0.09 21.15 2.62
CA ASP A 182 -0.44 20.07 1.69
C ASP A 182 -0.12 18.69 2.29
N VAL A 183 1.03 18.56 2.96
CA VAL A 183 1.40 17.30 3.63
C VAL A 183 0.46 17.02 4.80
N GLN A 184 0.10 18.03 5.59
CA GLN A 184 -0.82 17.84 6.72
C GLN A 184 -2.23 17.46 6.24
N ARG A 185 -2.71 18.06 5.14
CA ARG A 185 -3.98 17.69 4.50
C ARG A 185 -3.94 16.28 3.94
N LEU A 186 -2.82 15.91 3.31
CA LEU A 186 -2.61 14.55 2.84
C LEU A 186 -2.68 13.55 4.00
N LEU A 187 -1.97 13.79 5.10
CA LEU A 187 -2.06 12.92 6.30
C LEU A 187 -3.51 12.76 6.76
N HIS A 188 -4.28 13.84 6.83
CA HIS A 188 -5.69 13.79 7.21
C HIS A 188 -6.57 13.00 6.22
N ALA A 189 -6.16 12.88 4.96
CA ALA A 189 -6.86 12.14 3.92
C ALA A 189 -6.41 10.68 3.76
N LEU A 190 -5.42 10.23 4.55
CA LEU A 190 -4.90 8.86 4.52
C LEU A 190 -5.67 7.94 5.47
N HIS A 191 -5.91 6.71 5.01
CA HIS A 191 -6.31 5.58 5.85
C HIS A 191 -5.13 4.60 6.01
N VAL A 192 -4.66 4.41 7.25
CA VAL A 192 -3.52 3.54 7.55
C VAL A 192 -3.95 2.32 8.37
N GLY A 193 -3.53 1.13 7.92
CA GLY A 193 -3.70 -0.12 8.66
C GLY A 193 -2.50 -0.40 9.56
N VAL A 194 -2.73 -0.88 10.78
CA VAL A 194 -1.68 -1.33 11.72
C VAL A 194 -1.98 -2.78 12.12
N VAL A 195 -1.13 -3.71 11.69
CA VAL A 195 -1.27 -5.14 11.96
C VAL A 195 -0.37 -5.53 13.12
N GLY A 196 -0.98 -5.90 14.25
CA GLY A 196 -0.35 -6.04 15.55
C GLY A 196 -0.36 -4.70 16.30
N ALA A 197 -0.85 -4.72 17.53
CA ALA A 197 -0.97 -3.62 18.49
C ALA A 197 -0.12 -3.86 19.75
N GLY A 198 0.96 -4.65 19.61
CA GLY A 198 1.99 -4.85 20.63
C GLY A 198 2.92 -3.64 20.82
N GLY A 199 4.15 -3.87 21.29
CA GLY A 199 5.08 -2.77 21.62
C GLY A 199 5.49 -1.88 20.44
N THR A 200 5.64 -2.45 19.23
CA THR A 200 5.91 -1.67 18.01
C THR A 200 4.63 -1.08 17.44
N GLY A 201 3.57 -1.89 17.32
CA GLY A 201 2.30 -1.49 16.71
C GLY A 201 1.56 -0.38 17.45
N SER A 202 1.48 -0.47 18.78
CA SER A 202 0.88 0.60 19.59
C SER A 202 1.67 1.91 19.49
N ALA A 203 3.00 1.84 19.43
CA ALA A 203 3.86 3.00 19.21
C ALA A 203 3.72 3.61 17.80
N VAL A 204 3.51 2.78 16.76
CA VAL A 204 3.19 3.27 15.41
C VAL A 204 1.83 3.98 15.43
N ALA A 205 0.79 3.35 15.98
CA ALA A 205 -0.56 3.92 16.01
C ALA A 205 -0.62 5.26 16.77
N GLU A 206 0.09 5.35 17.91
CA GLU A 206 0.27 6.59 18.68
C GLU A 206 0.85 7.73 17.83
N GLN A 207 1.93 7.44 17.11
CA GLN A 207 2.60 8.44 16.27
C GLN A 207 1.72 8.86 15.09
N LEU A 208 1.06 7.92 14.41
CA LEU A 208 0.18 8.21 13.28
C LEU A 208 -1.01 9.09 13.70
N ALA A 209 -1.64 8.80 14.84
CA ALA A 209 -2.72 9.63 15.38
C ALA A 209 -2.22 11.05 15.70
N ARG A 210 -1.03 11.18 16.29
CA ARG A 210 -0.41 12.48 16.61
C ARG A 210 0.05 13.27 15.39
N LEU A 211 0.41 12.59 14.31
CA LEU A 211 0.68 13.20 13.00
C LEU A 211 -0.60 13.65 12.29
N GLY A 212 -1.78 13.30 12.81
CA GLY A 212 -3.06 13.68 12.21
C GLY A 212 -3.46 12.82 11.02
N VAL A 213 -3.03 11.56 10.99
CA VAL A 213 -3.62 10.58 10.05
C VAL A 213 -5.13 10.53 10.24
N GLY A 214 -5.88 10.60 9.14
CA GLY A 214 -7.34 10.70 9.17
C GLY A 214 -8.02 9.47 9.76
N GLU A 215 -7.60 8.28 9.33
CA GLU A 215 -8.20 7.02 9.76
C GLU A 215 -7.16 5.93 10.03
N LEU A 216 -7.38 5.19 11.12
CA LEU A 216 -6.59 4.03 11.51
C LEU A 216 -7.48 2.78 11.62
N SER A 217 -7.04 1.69 11.01
CA SER A 217 -7.59 0.34 11.26
C SER A 217 -6.54 -0.48 12.00
N ILE A 218 -6.83 -0.91 13.23
CA ILE A 218 -5.90 -1.63 14.10
C ILE A 218 -6.34 -3.09 14.20
N PHE A 219 -5.49 -4.02 13.77
CA PHE A 219 -5.76 -5.45 13.71
C PHE A 219 -4.92 -6.19 14.76
N ASP A 220 -5.56 -6.73 15.79
CA ASP A 220 -4.87 -7.55 16.80
C ASP A 220 -5.87 -8.47 17.52
N GLY A 221 -5.65 -9.79 17.47
CA GLY A 221 -6.48 -10.79 18.14
C GLY A 221 -6.10 -11.03 19.60
N ASP A 222 -4.95 -10.54 20.07
CA ASP A 222 -4.45 -10.81 21.42
C ASP A 222 -5.11 -9.92 22.48
N THR A 223 -5.13 -10.43 23.70
CA THR A 223 -5.41 -9.66 24.92
C THR A 223 -4.12 -9.14 25.56
N LEU A 224 -4.20 -8.00 26.22
CA LEU A 224 -3.11 -7.43 27.00
C LEU A 224 -2.77 -8.36 28.19
N THR A 225 -1.51 -8.72 28.33
CA THR A 225 -1.00 -9.46 29.50
C THR A 225 -0.20 -8.53 30.43
N ALA A 226 0.03 -8.95 31.68
CA ALA A 226 0.81 -8.18 32.65
C ALA A 226 2.22 -7.81 32.14
N THR A 227 2.88 -8.71 31.40
CA THR A 227 4.21 -8.47 30.84
C THR A 227 4.19 -7.46 29.67
N ASN A 228 3.03 -7.17 29.10
CA ASN A 228 2.88 -6.24 27.98
C ASN A 228 2.75 -4.79 28.46
N VAL A 229 2.32 -4.56 29.71
CA VAL A 229 2.04 -3.24 30.28
C VAL A 229 3.23 -2.28 30.19
N THR A 230 4.46 -2.82 30.23
CA THR A 230 5.70 -2.03 30.20
C THR A 230 6.03 -1.42 28.83
N ARG A 231 5.36 -1.84 27.75
CA ARG A 231 5.72 -1.43 26.37
C ARG A 231 4.56 -1.09 25.45
N VAL A 232 3.31 -1.41 25.82
CA VAL A 232 2.13 -1.14 24.99
C VAL A 232 1.55 0.22 25.36
N TYR A 233 1.47 1.14 24.40
CA TYR A 233 0.89 2.46 24.61
C TYR A 233 -0.59 2.37 24.98
N GLY A 234 -1.02 3.18 25.94
CA GLY A 234 -2.38 3.16 26.49
C GLY A 234 -2.67 2.05 27.49
N SER A 235 -1.73 1.11 27.69
CA SER A 235 -1.92 0.03 28.66
C SER A 235 -1.81 0.51 30.10
N THR A 236 -2.55 -0.16 30.99
CA THR A 236 -2.45 -0.02 32.44
C THR A 236 -2.53 -1.41 33.07
N VAL A 237 -2.06 -1.56 34.30
CA VAL A 237 -2.18 -2.84 35.04
C VAL A 237 -3.64 -3.29 35.12
N ALA A 238 -4.57 -2.35 35.33
CA ALA A 238 -6.00 -2.61 35.40
C ALA A 238 -6.64 -3.01 34.06
N ALA A 239 -6.00 -2.70 32.92
CA ALA A 239 -6.50 -3.06 31.59
C ALA A 239 -6.07 -4.48 31.14
N THR A 240 -5.37 -5.23 31.99
CA THR A 240 -4.97 -6.62 31.69
C THR A 240 -6.22 -7.46 31.35
N GLY A 241 -6.14 -8.24 30.26
CA GLY A 241 -7.26 -9.01 29.71
C GLY A 241 -8.07 -8.27 28.64
N MET A 242 -7.91 -6.96 28.47
CA MET A 242 -8.54 -6.21 27.37
C MET A 242 -7.87 -6.57 26.03
N ASN A 243 -8.64 -6.69 24.95
CA ASN A 243 -8.07 -6.86 23.61
C ASN A 243 -7.18 -5.65 23.23
N LYS A 244 -6.01 -5.91 22.63
CA LYS A 244 -5.02 -4.87 22.34
C LYS A 244 -5.50 -3.85 21.29
N ALA A 245 -6.27 -4.26 20.28
CA ALA A 245 -6.82 -3.33 19.29
C ALA A 245 -7.88 -2.42 19.91
N GLU A 246 -8.75 -2.95 20.76
CA GLU A 246 -9.74 -2.14 21.50
C GLU A 246 -9.08 -1.19 22.50
N LEU A 247 -8.04 -1.64 23.20
CA LEU A 247 -7.23 -0.78 24.08
C LEU A 247 -6.63 0.39 23.31
N ALA A 248 -6.02 0.12 22.15
CA ALA A 248 -5.45 1.16 21.29
C ALA A 248 -6.53 2.14 20.82
N ARG A 249 -7.70 1.66 20.38
CA ARG A 249 -8.82 2.53 19.99
C ARG A 249 -9.27 3.44 21.13
N ALA A 250 -9.48 2.89 22.32
CA ALA A 250 -9.88 3.67 23.49
C ALA A 250 -8.83 4.73 23.86
N HIS A 251 -7.55 4.34 23.85
CA HIS A 251 -6.44 5.25 24.14
C HIS A 251 -6.34 6.40 23.14
N LEU A 252 -6.29 6.08 21.83
CA LEU A 252 -6.11 7.06 20.78
C LEU A 252 -7.32 8.01 20.66
N ALA A 253 -8.53 7.51 20.90
CA ALA A 253 -9.72 8.36 20.98
C ALA A 253 -9.61 9.40 22.10
N ALA A 254 -9.04 9.04 23.25
CA ALA A 254 -8.84 9.95 24.38
C ALA A 254 -7.82 11.07 24.11
N ILE A 255 -6.94 10.94 23.11
CA ILE A 255 -5.99 11.99 22.70
C ILE A 255 -6.75 13.19 22.09
N GLY A 256 -7.91 12.96 21.46
CA GLY A 256 -8.77 14.06 20.99
C GLY A 256 -8.35 14.73 19.68
N LEU A 257 -7.46 14.12 18.89
CA LEU A 257 -6.96 14.68 17.61
C LEU A 257 -7.84 14.33 16.39
N ARG A 258 -9.04 13.81 16.62
CA ARG A 258 -10.06 13.51 15.59
C ARG A 258 -9.65 12.47 14.54
N THR A 259 -8.58 11.71 14.75
CA THR A 259 -8.30 10.48 13.99
C THR A 259 -9.42 9.47 14.24
N LYS A 260 -10.06 8.99 13.17
CA LYS A 260 -11.05 7.91 13.26
C LYS A 260 -10.31 6.58 13.48
N VAL A 261 -10.54 5.92 14.61
CA VAL A 261 -9.88 4.64 14.91
C VAL A 261 -10.89 3.50 14.92
N THR A 262 -10.64 2.49 14.09
CA THR A 262 -11.42 1.25 14.02
C THR A 262 -10.58 0.11 14.60
N ALA A 263 -11.05 -0.48 15.71
CA ALA A 263 -10.46 -1.69 16.27
C ALA A 263 -10.99 -2.93 15.55
N ILE A 264 -10.11 -3.89 15.33
CA ILE A 264 -10.38 -5.14 14.63
C ILE A 264 -9.76 -6.24 15.50
N PRO A 265 -10.52 -6.75 16.50
CA PRO A 265 -10.01 -7.68 17.51
C PRO A 265 -9.86 -9.11 16.96
N ALA A 266 -9.15 -9.26 15.85
CA ALA A 266 -9.00 -10.52 15.11
C ALA A 266 -7.67 -10.54 14.36
N TYR A 267 -7.23 -11.74 13.97
CA TYR A 267 -5.98 -11.93 13.25
C TYR A 267 -6.19 -11.81 11.73
N ILE A 268 -5.16 -11.34 11.02
CA ILE A 268 -5.23 -11.18 9.56
C ILE A 268 -5.01 -12.50 8.80
N ASP A 269 -4.83 -13.63 9.48
CA ASP A 269 -4.86 -14.96 8.87
C ASP A 269 -6.30 -15.45 8.61
N GLU A 270 -7.31 -14.74 9.10
CA GLU A 270 -8.70 -14.89 8.70
C GLU A 270 -9.00 -14.09 7.41
N GLU A 271 -9.59 -14.74 6.41
CA GLU A 271 -9.83 -14.12 5.08
C GLU A 271 -10.67 -12.84 5.18
N ALA A 272 -11.75 -12.91 5.96
CA ALA A 272 -12.67 -11.79 6.15
C ALA A 272 -11.96 -10.58 6.77
N VAL A 273 -11.01 -10.82 7.66
CA VAL A 273 -10.23 -9.77 8.34
C VAL A 273 -9.21 -9.18 7.38
N ALA A 274 -8.44 -10.02 6.69
CA ALA A 274 -7.42 -9.59 5.74
C ALA A 274 -8.01 -8.78 4.57
N LYS A 275 -9.23 -9.12 4.12
CA LYS A 275 -9.96 -8.36 3.08
C LYS A 275 -10.17 -6.89 3.44
N ARG A 276 -10.21 -6.55 4.73
CA ARG A 276 -10.38 -5.17 5.22
C ARG A 276 -9.12 -4.33 5.05
N LEU A 277 -7.95 -4.94 4.87
CA LEU A 277 -6.72 -4.20 4.55
C LEU A 277 -6.79 -3.52 3.19
N ARG A 278 -7.69 -3.95 2.29
CA ARG A 278 -7.88 -3.36 0.95
C ARG A 278 -8.31 -1.88 1.00
N ASP A 279 -8.99 -1.47 2.08
CA ASP A 279 -9.41 -0.07 2.27
C ASP A 279 -8.25 0.88 2.62
N CYS A 280 -7.10 0.33 3.04
CA CYS A 280 -5.97 1.14 3.48
C CYS A 280 -5.19 1.71 2.29
N ASP A 281 -4.66 2.92 2.46
CA ASP A 281 -3.68 3.52 1.55
C ASP A 281 -2.26 3.00 1.87
N ILE A 282 -1.97 2.75 3.16
CA ILE A 282 -0.67 2.29 3.67
C ILE A 282 -0.91 1.28 4.81
N VAL A 283 -0.04 0.28 4.97
CA VAL A 283 -0.08 -0.65 6.10
C VAL A 283 1.25 -0.70 6.85
N PHE A 284 1.20 -0.83 8.18
CA PHE A 284 2.33 -1.17 9.03
C PHE A 284 2.16 -2.60 9.55
N GLY A 285 3.09 -3.49 9.20
CA GLY A 285 3.20 -4.83 9.75
C GLY A 285 4.05 -4.81 11.01
N CYS A 286 3.42 -5.00 12.17
CA CYS A 286 4.04 -4.99 13.50
C CYS A 286 3.82 -6.33 14.22
N THR A 287 3.71 -7.41 13.45
CA THR A 287 3.59 -8.80 13.94
C THR A 287 4.94 -9.51 13.88
N ASP A 288 5.11 -10.53 14.72
CA ASP A 288 6.25 -11.42 14.80
C ASP A 288 6.07 -12.73 14.00
N LYS A 289 4.84 -13.08 13.61
CA LYS A 289 4.52 -14.32 12.90
C LYS A 289 4.82 -14.26 11.40
N ALA A 290 5.26 -15.38 10.82
CA ALA A 290 5.61 -15.54 9.42
C ALA A 290 4.38 -15.53 8.50
N THR A 291 3.27 -16.15 8.92
CA THR A 291 2.02 -16.22 8.16
C THR A 291 1.44 -14.83 7.85
N PRO A 292 1.14 -13.96 8.83
CA PRO A 292 0.63 -12.62 8.54
C PRO A 292 1.62 -11.77 7.76
N ARG A 293 2.93 -11.90 7.98
CA ARG A 293 3.96 -11.26 7.15
C ARG A 293 3.89 -11.69 5.69
N SER A 294 3.61 -12.96 5.41
CA SER A 294 3.45 -13.46 4.04
C SER A 294 2.22 -12.87 3.34
N LEU A 295 1.13 -12.69 4.09
CA LEU A 295 -0.10 -12.05 3.59
C LEU A 295 0.14 -10.58 3.26
N LEU A 296 0.92 -9.87 4.09
CA LEU A 296 1.32 -8.49 3.83
C LEU A 296 2.20 -8.34 2.58
N VAL A 297 3.09 -9.30 2.30
CA VAL A 297 3.85 -9.33 1.04
C VAL A 297 2.90 -9.50 -0.16
N ALA A 298 1.93 -10.41 -0.05
CA ALA A 298 0.94 -10.63 -1.10
C ALA A 298 0.05 -9.39 -1.31
N LEU A 299 -0.35 -8.71 -0.23
CA LEU A 299 -1.17 -7.49 -0.26
C LEU A 299 -0.45 -6.37 -1.01
N ALA A 300 0.81 -6.08 -0.64
CA ALA A 300 1.62 -5.07 -1.30
C ALA A 300 1.81 -5.35 -2.80
N THR A 301 1.94 -6.64 -3.16
CA THR A 301 2.14 -7.04 -4.56
C THR A 301 0.85 -6.95 -5.38
N ARG A 302 -0.27 -7.47 -4.85
CA ARG A 302 -1.52 -7.63 -5.62
C ARG A 302 -2.41 -6.39 -5.63
N TYR A 303 -2.37 -5.59 -4.58
CA TYR A 303 -3.25 -4.42 -4.37
C TYR A 303 -2.51 -3.09 -4.40
N TYR A 304 -1.19 -3.13 -4.56
CA TYR A 304 -0.31 -1.96 -4.47
C TYR A 304 -0.55 -1.16 -3.19
N ILE A 305 -0.72 -1.85 -2.06
CA ILE A 305 -0.83 -1.23 -0.75
C ILE A 305 0.56 -1.29 -0.10
N PRO A 306 1.33 -0.18 -0.14
CA PRO A 306 2.68 -0.15 0.42
C PRO A 306 2.62 -0.57 1.88
N THR A 307 3.49 -1.50 2.25
CA THR A 307 3.54 -2.02 3.62
C THR A 307 4.92 -1.80 4.22
N PHE A 308 4.98 -1.28 5.44
CA PHE A 308 6.21 -1.20 6.23
C PHE A 308 6.21 -2.34 7.26
N ASP A 309 7.07 -3.34 7.08
CA ASP A 309 7.32 -4.37 8.10
C ASP A 309 8.32 -3.81 9.13
N VAL A 310 7.90 -3.76 10.40
CA VAL A 310 8.60 -3.14 11.52
C VAL A 310 8.92 -4.24 12.54
N ALA A 311 10.20 -4.51 12.74
CA ALA A 311 10.65 -5.60 13.60
C ALA A 311 11.80 -5.19 14.52
N VAL A 312 11.78 -5.70 15.75
CA VAL A 312 12.85 -5.56 16.73
C VAL A 312 13.31 -6.95 17.15
N LYS A 313 14.61 -7.14 17.30
CA LYS A 313 15.21 -8.33 17.92
C LYS A 313 16.17 -7.88 19.01
N ILE A 314 15.96 -8.40 20.22
CA ILE A 314 16.88 -8.23 21.34
C ILE A 314 17.52 -9.61 21.57
N ASP A 315 18.82 -9.70 21.27
CA ASP A 315 19.60 -10.91 21.55
C ASP A 315 20.16 -10.77 22.97
N SER A 316 19.63 -11.57 23.88
CA SER A 316 20.12 -11.67 25.27
C SER A 316 20.13 -13.11 25.73
N ALA A 317 21.16 -13.48 26.49
CA ALA A 317 21.26 -14.78 27.15
C ALA A 317 21.76 -14.58 28.58
N ASP A 318 21.15 -15.25 29.55
CA ASP A 318 21.54 -15.21 30.96
C ASP A 318 21.59 -13.78 31.54
N GLY A 319 20.69 -12.90 31.09
CA GLY A 319 20.66 -11.48 31.48
C GLY A 319 21.75 -10.62 30.84
N VAL A 320 22.61 -11.19 29.99
CA VAL A 320 23.64 -10.48 29.24
C VAL A 320 23.12 -10.11 27.86
N LEU A 321 23.19 -8.83 27.54
CA LEU A 321 22.80 -8.31 26.24
C LEU A 321 23.92 -8.55 25.21
N ARG A 322 23.59 -9.24 24.11
CA ARG A 322 24.51 -9.50 22.98
C ARG A 322 24.30 -8.53 21.83
N GLY A 323 23.08 -8.05 21.62
CA GLY A 323 22.80 -7.03 20.60
C GLY A 323 21.34 -6.65 20.51
N ILE A 324 21.07 -5.47 19.96
CA ILE A 324 19.71 -4.96 19.77
C ILE A 324 19.59 -4.42 18.35
N PHE A 325 18.69 -5.05 17.60
CA PHE A 325 18.53 -4.81 16.18
C PHE A 325 17.10 -4.36 15.89
N GLY A 326 16.99 -3.28 15.15
CA GLY A 326 15.75 -2.81 14.56
C GLY A 326 15.78 -2.94 13.05
N ARG A 327 14.61 -3.17 12.45
CA ARG A 327 14.46 -3.21 11.00
C ARG A 327 13.13 -2.60 10.60
N VAL A 328 13.18 -1.80 9.55
CA VAL A 328 12.01 -1.37 8.77
C VAL A 328 12.23 -1.81 7.34
N THR A 329 11.33 -2.61 6.79
CA THR A 329 11.38 -3.03 5.38
C THR A 329 10.13 -2.55 4.65
N THR A 330 10.33 -1.80 3.56
CA THR A 330 9.27 -1.37 2.67
C THR A 330 8.96 -2.49 1.68
N LEU A 331 7.73 -3.00 1.71
CA LEU A 331 7.21 -4.03 0.82
C LEU A 331 6.45 -3.35 -0.31
N MET A 332 6.94 -3.55 -1.53
CA MET A 332 6.38 -3.04 -2.78
C MET A 332 6.69 -4.03 -3.91
N PRO A 333 5.87 -4.09 -4.98
CA PRO A 333 6.19 -4.86 -6.17
C PRO A 333 7.55 -4.43 -6.75
N GLY A 334 8.36 -5.40 -7.20
CA GLY A 334 9.66 -5.13 -7.83
C GLY A 334 10.81 -4.85 -6.86
N GLU A 335 10.56 -4.85 -5.55
CA GLU A 335 11.58 -4.69 -4.51
C GLU A 335 11.73 -5.97 -3.68
N ALA A 336 12.92 -6.21 -3.12
CA ALA A 336 13.18 -7.41 -2.32
C ALA A 336 12.28 -7.46 -1.08
N CYS A 337 11.34 -8.42 -1.08
CA CYS A 337 10.39 -8.64 0.01
C CYS A 337 11.01 -9.47 1.16
N LEU A 338 10.19 -9.83 2.15
CA LEU A 338 10.62 -10.60 3.32
C LEU A 338 11.17 -11.99 2.97
N PHE A 339 10.64 -12.65 1.93
CA PHE A 339 11.18 -13.91 1.43
C PHE A 339 12.57 -13.72 0.79
N CYS A 340 12.75 -12.70 -0.06
CA CYS A 340 14.05 -12.41 -0.69
C CYS A 340 15.16 -12.13 0.33
N ARG A 341 14.78 -11.60 1.50
CA ARG A 341 15.68 -11.22 2.58
C ARG A 341 15.84 -12.32 3.63
N GLY A 342 15.22 -13.48 3.43
CA GLY A 342 15.26 -14.60 4.39
C GLY A 342 14.64 -14.27 5.75
N ARG A 343 13.72 -13.30 5.82
CA ARG A 343 13.02 -12.92 7.08
C ARG A 343 11.85 -13.83 7.39
N ILE A 344 11.30 -14.46 6.36
CA ILE A 344 10.27 -15.49 6.44
C ILE A 344 10.60 -16.58 5.42
N THR A 345 10.20 -17.82 5.69
CA THR A 345 10.39 -18.97 4.80
C THR A 345 9.09 -19.76 4.68
N ALA A 346 8.95 -20.54 3.60
CA ALA A 346 7.81 -21.43 3.44
C ALA A 346 7.73 -22.48 4.57
N ALA A 347 8.88 -22.93 5.08
CA ALA A 347 8.95 -23.87 6.20
C ALA A 347 8.41 -23.25 7.50
N ALA A 348 8.76 -22.00 7.81
CA ALA A 348 8.24 -21.30 8.99
C ALA A 348 6.72 -21.11 8.92
N ILE A 349 6.19 -20.74 7.74
CA ILE A 349 4.74 -20.61 7.54
C ILE A 349 4.03 -21.96 7.70
N ALA A 350 4.58 -23.03 7.11
CA ALA A 350 4.01 -24.36 7.24
C ALA A 350 3.99 -24.85 8.70
N LEU A 351 5.01 -24.50 9.49
CA LEU A 351 5.09 -24.84 10.91
C LEU A 351 4.04 -24.08 11.74
N GLU A 352 3.80 -22.81 11.44
CA GLU A 352 2.75 -22.01 12.09
C GLU A 352 1.34 -22.57 11.84
N ALA A 353 1.11 -23.13 10.65
CA ALA A 353 -0.17 -23.72 10.27
C ALA A 353 -0.51 -25.05 10.98
N LEU A 354 0.46 -25.71 11.62
CA LEU A 354 0.20 -26.93 12.40
C LEU A 354 -0.64 -26.62 13.65
N ASP A 355 -1.37 -27.61 14.16
CA ASP A 355 -2.02 -27.45 15.46
C ASP A 355 -0.97 -27.31 16.59
N PRO A 356 -1.31 -26.69 17.75
CA PRO A 356 -0.34 -26.44 18.80
C PRO A 356 0.37 -27.68 19.36
N VAL A 357 -0.27 -28.86 19.33
CA VAL A 357 0.31 -30.12 19.81
C VAL A 357 1.31 -30.64 18.77
N GLU A 358 0.93 -30.70 17.50
CA GLU A 358 1.84 -31.13 16.43
C GLU A 358 3.02 -30.15 16.28
N ARG A 359 2.78 -28.84 16.43
CA ARG A 359 3.82 -27.82 16.41
C ARG A 359 4.85 -28.03 17.52
N ARG A 360 4.39 -28.32 18.74
CA ARG A 360 5.27 -28.65 19.89
C ARG A 360 6.02 -29.96 19.68
N ALA A 361 5.35 -30.98 19.13
CA ALA A 361 5.99 -32.26 18.82
C ALA A 361 7.12 -32.09 17.80
N ARG A 362 6.88 -31.36 16.70
CA ARG A 362 7.93 -31.08 15.70
C ARG A 362 9.06 -30.22 16.24
N ALA A 363 8.77 -29.26 17.12
CA ALA A 363 9.78 -28.47 17.81
C ALA A 363 10.72 -29.34 18.66
N ALA A 364 10.18 -30.39 19.30
CA ALA A 364 10.94 -31.33 20.11
C ALA A 364 11.77 -32.35 19.28
N GLU A 365 11.36 -32.65 18.05
CA GLU A 365 11.99 -33.69 17.22
C GLU A 365 13.23 -33.22 16.44
N ARG A 366 13.34 -31.94 16.05
CA ARG A 366 14.54 -31.39 15.35
C ARG A 366 14.68 -29.86 15.51
N TYR A 367 15.86 -29.41 15.97
CA TYR A 367 16.48 -28.12 15.62
C TYR A 367 15.58 -26.86 15.46
N ALA A 368 14.68 -26.57 16.42
CA ALA A 368 13.92 -25.31 16.41
C ALA A 368 14.03 -24.57 17.76
N PRO A 369 15.21 -24.01 18.10
CA PRO A 369 15.37 -23.15 19.28
C PRO A 369 14.60 -21.80 19.19
N GLU A 370 13.90 -21.53 18.08
CA GLU A 370 13.20 -20.26 17.78
C GLU A 370 11.78 -20.16 18.36
N LEU A 371 11.39 -21.09 19.25
CA LEU A 371 10.02 -21.20 19.78
C LEU A 371 9.90 -20.88 21.28
N GLU A 372 10.82 -20.12 21.86
CA GLU A 372 10.57 -19.49 23.15
C GLU A 372 9.68 -18.26 22.99
N GLU A 373 8.46 -18.34 23.54
CA GLU A 373 7.41 -17.31 23.55
C GLU A 373 7.76 -16.01 24.33
N ASN A 374 9.05 -15.75 24.60
CA ASN A 374 9.48 -14.65 25.46
C ASN A 374 10.71 -13.92 24.88
N ASP A 375 10.68 -13.60 23.59
CA ASP A 375 11.67 -12.67 23.03
C ASP A 375 11.68 -11.37 23.86
N PRO A 376 12.84 -10.94 24.38
CA PRO A 376 12.91 -9.74 25.19
C PRO A 376 12.41 -8.53 24.42
N ALA A 377 11.61 -7.69 25.08
CA ALA A 377 11.05 -6.50 24.47
C ALA A 377 11.10 -5.32 25.44
N VAL A 378 11.73 -4.23 25.02
CA VAL A 378 11.90 -3.01 25.82
C VAL A 378 11.35 -1.81 25.05
N ILE A 379 10.51 -1.02 25.72
CA ILE A 379 9.75 0.08 25.11
C ILE A 379 10.61 1.06 24.32
N THR A 380 11.83 1.36 24.79
CA THR A 380 12.75 2.28 24.12
C THR A 380 13.06 1.83 22.70
N PHE A 381 13.35 0.54 22.50
CA PHE A 381 13.72 0.00 21.19
C PHE A 381 12.51 -0.23 20.30
N THR A 382 11.39 -0.71 20.86
CA THR A 382 10.14 -0.84 20.07
C THR A 382 9.64 0.51 19.59
N THR A 383 9.72 1.55 20.44
CA THR A 383 9.36 2.92 20.08
C THR A 383 10.30 3.50 19.03
N ALA A 384 11.62 3.36 19.20
CA ALA A 384 12.59 3.88 18.24
C ALA A 384 12.44 3.27 16.85
N VAL A 385 12.21 1.95 16.76
CA VAL A 385 12.02 1.28 15.46
C VAL A 385 10.64 1.59 14.86
N ALA A 386 9.60 1.70 15.68
CA ALA A 386 8.29 2.20 15.24
C ALA A 386 8.39 3.62 14.67
N ALA A 387 9.11 4.51 15.36
CA ALA A 387 9.37 5.88 14.90
C ALA A 387 10.17 5.89 13.59
N GLN A 388 11.13 5.00 13.42
CA GLN A 388 11.83 4.84 12.14
C GLN A 388 10.88 4.37 11.02
N GLY A 389 9.89 3.53 11.33
CA GLY A 389 8.86 3.12 10.38
C GLY A 389 8.00 4.30 9.92
N VAL A 390 7.52 5.10 10.87
CA VAL A 390 6.75 6.31 10.58
C VAL A 390 7.58 7.35 9.85
N THR A 391 8.87 7.48 10.20
CA THR A 391 9.83 8.34 9.50
C THR A 391 10.03 7.91 8.04
N GLU A 392 10.09 6.60 7.79
CA GLU A 392 10.15 6.06 6.44
C GLU A 392 8.90 6.44 5.64
N MET A 393 7.70 6.32 6.22
CA MET A 393 6.46 6.78 5.58
C MET A 393 6.51 8.28 5.26
N LEU A 394 6.89 9.13 6.23
CA LEU A 394 7.02 10.57 6.00
C LEU A 394 8.00 10.88 4.88
N HIS A 395 9.10 10.13 4.77
CA HIS A 395 10.03 10.28 3.66
C HIS A 395 9.39 9.89 2.32
N ARG A 396 8.60 8.80 2.25
CA ARG A 396 7.91 8.43 1.01
C ARG A 396 6.93 9.52 0.57
N LEU A 397 6.24 10.15 1.51
CA LEU A 397 5.31 11.24 1.23
C LEU A 397 6.03 12.54 0.82
N THR A 398 7.06 12.95 1.57
CA THR A 398 7.66 14.30 1.47
C THR A 398 9.00 14.37 0.75
N GLY A 399 9.77 13.27 0.72
CA GLY A 399 11.09 13.23 0.10
C GLY A 399 12.22 13.79 0.94
N PHE A 400 11.98 14.14 2.21
CA PHE A 400 12.94 14.92 3.02
C PHE A 400 14.34 14.26 3.18
N MET A 401 14.43 12.92 3.10
CA MET A 401 15.71 12.18 3.12
C MET A 401 16.42 12.07 1.75
N GLY A 402 16.03 12.90 0.76
CA GLY A 402 16.59 12.97 -0.58
C GLY A 402 15.74 12.28 -1.64
N GLU A 403 15.46 12.97 -2.75
CA GLU A 403 14.56 12.48 -3.81
C GLU A 403 15.12 11.27 -4.58
N GLU A 404 16.44 11.14 -4.64
CA GLU A 404 17.13 10.00 -5.26
C GLU A 404 17.24 8.77 -4.35
N ARG A 405 16.69 8.84 -3.13
CA ARG A 405 16.72 7.69 -2.22
C ARG A 405 15.87 6.54 -2.77
N ARG A 406 16.49 5.36 -2.89
CA ARG A 406 15.85 4.11 -3.34
C ARG A 406 15.94 2.96 -2.34
N SER A 407 16.53 3.17 -1.16
CA SER A 407 16.64 2.10 -0.15
C SER A 407 15.27 1.59 0.27
N THR A 408 15.14 0.28 0.48
CA THR A 408 13.87 -0.37 0.88
C THR A 408 13.98 -1.08 2.22
N GLU A 409 15.13 -0.98 2.89
CA GLU A 409 15.33 -1.45 4.25
C GLU A 409 16.16 -0.42 5.02
N VAL A 410 15.74 -0.14 6.25
CA VAL A 410 16.49 0.62 7.24
C VAL A 410 16.80 -0.34 8.39
N LEU A 411 18.07 -0.37 8.80
CA LEU A 411 18.55 -1.20 9.90
C LEU A 411 19.03 -0.28 11.02
N LEU A 412 18.59 -0.56 12.24
CA LEU A 412 19.05 0.11 13.45
C LEU A 412 19.88 -0.89 14.25
N ARG A 413 21.14 -0.58 14.50
CA ARG A 413 22.04 -1.35 15.37
C ARG A 413 22.32 -0.50 16.59
N PHE A 414 21.52 -0.68 17.64
CA PHE A 414 21.54 0.22 18.79
C PHE A 414 22.84 0.13 19.58
N GLN A 415 23.41 -1.08 19.71
CA GLN A 415 24.71 -1.27 20.36
C GLN A 415 25.85 -0.53 19.64
N ASP A 416 25.71 -0.31 18.33
CA ASP A 416 26.71 0.39 17.50
C ASP A 416 26.34 1.88 17.33
N SER A 417 25.22 2.33 17.90
CA SER A 417 24.61 3.66 17.61
C SER A 417 24.50 3.96 16.11
N LEU A 418 24.16 2.94 15.31
CA LEU A 418 24.22 3.03 13.85
C LEU A 418 22.87 2.80 13.20
N VAL A 419 22.51 3.72 12.30
CA VAL A 419 21.41 3.56 11.35
C VAL A 419 22.00 3.40 9.96
N SER A 420 21.69 2.28 9.30
CA SER A 420 22.11 2.02 7.93
C SER A 420 20.91 1.76 7.02
N ARG A 421 21.13 1.91 5.72
CA ARG A 421 20.10 1.74 4.69
C ARG A 421 20.60 0.74 3.66
N ASN A 422 19.68 -0.06 3.13
CA ASN A 422 20.00 -1.07 2.13
C ASN A 422 18.92 -1.11 1.04
N ARG A 423 19.34 -1.42 -0.18
CA ARG A 423 18.48 -1.89 -1.28
C ARG A 423 19.09 -3.19 -1.81
N GLN A 424 18.40 -4.29 -1.60
CA GLN A 424 18.78 -5.58 -2.17
C GLN A 424 17.93 -5.81 -3.43
N PRO A 425 18.50 -6.31 -4.54
CA PRO A 425 17.68 -6.75 -5.66
C PRO A 425 16.80 -7.94 -5.24
N PRO A 426 15.56 -8.01 -5.71
CA PRO A 426 14.69 -9.15 -5.43
C PRO A 426 15.24 -10.42 -6.09
N ALA A 427 14.98 -11.57 -5.46
CA ALA A 427 15.31 -12.86 -6.06
C ALA A 427 14.43 -13.11 -7.31
N PRO A 428 14.99 -13.58 -8.45
CA PRO A 428 14.24 -13.68 -9.72
C PRO A 428 12.94 -14.49 -9.64
N ASP A 429 12.95 -15.60 -8.89
CA ASP A 429 11.80 -16.51 -8.79
C ASP A 429 10.83 -16.17 -7.66
N CYS A 430 11.08 -15.07 -6.93
CA CYS A 430 10.26 -14.68 -5.80
C CYS A 430 8.89 -14.15 -6.23
N ILE A 431 7.90 -14.29 -5.35
CA ILE A 431 6.53 -13.79 -5.57
C ILE A 431 6.49 -12.29 -5.91
N CYS A 432 7.39 -11.49 -5.33
CA CYS A 432 7.46 -10.05 -5.59
C CYS A 432 7.93 -9.70 -7.00
N MET A 433 8.49 -10.67 -7.76
CA MET A 433 8.90 -10.53 -9.17
C MET A 433 7.93 -11.15 -10.16
N ARG A 434 6.91 -11.86 -9.70
CA ARG A 434 5.89 -12.44 -10.59
C ARG A 434 4.95 -11.35 -11.09
N LYS A 435 5.30 -10.70 -12.21
CA LYS A 435 4.53 -9.61 -12.83
C LYS A 435 3.05 -9.95 -13.06
N ALA A 436 2.71 -11.22 -13.32
CA ALA A 436 1.32 -11.68 -13.44
C ALA A 436 0.47 -11.47 -12.17
N LEU A 437 1.09 -11.26 -11.01
CA LEU A 437 0.41 -10.98 -9.74
C LEU A 437 0.30 -9.48 -9.44
N TRP A 438 1.10 -8.65 -10.09
CA TRP A 438 1.17 -7.23 -9.79
C TRP A 438 -0.14 -6.56 -10.19
N GLY A 439 -0.75 -5.85 -9.25
CA GLY A 439 -1.98 -5.08 -9.50
C GLY A 439 -3.16 -5.94 -9.94
N ARG A 440 -3.13 -7.26 -9.72
CA ARG A 440 -4.24 -8.13 -10.11
C ARG A 440 -5.53 -7.81 -9.33
N GLY A 441 -5.38 -7.35 -8.09
CA GLY A 441 -6.50 -7.05 -7.20
C GLY A 441 -7.27 -8.29 -6.77
N ASP A 442 -8.59 -8.17 -6.78
CA ASP A 442 -9.54 -9.20 -6.40
C ASP A 442 -9.47 -10.40 -7.37
N GLY A 443 -9.62 -11.59 -6.81
CA GLY A 443 -9.63 -12.84 -7.56
C GLY A 443 -10.37 -13.92 -6.79
N ARG A 444 -10.56 -15.08 -7.43
CA ARG A 444 -11.25 -16.23 -6.85
C ARG A 444 -10.68 -16.59 -5.47
N ASP A 445 -9.36 -16.65 -5.37
CA ASP A 445 -8.64 -16.88 -4.13
C ASP A 445 -8.03 -15.54 -3.67
N PHE A 446 -8.54 -14.99 -2.58
CA PHE A 446 -8.03 -13.73 -2.02
C PHE A 446 -6.54 -13.88 -1.64
N LEU A 447 -5.70 -12.94 -2.07
CA LEU A 447 -4.23 -12.98 -1.99
C LEU A 447 -3.56 -14.20 -2.68
N GLY A 448 -4.33 -15.06 -3.36
CA GLY A 448 -3.88 -16.31 -3.95
C GLY A 448 -3.31 -17.30 -2.94
N VAL A 449 -3.88 -17.31 -1.73
CA VAL A 449 -3.62 -18.31 -0.71
C VAL A 449 -4.89 -19.11 -0.46
N VAL A 450 -4.74 -20.33 0.04
CA VAL A 450 -5.86 -21.12 0.55
C VAL A 450 -6.09 -20.71 1.99
N TRP A 451 -7.26 -20.17 2.28
CA TRP A 451 -7.65 -19.75 3.63
C TRP A 451 -8.12 -20.96 4.41
N ALA A 452 -7.70 -21.06 5.68
CA ALA A 452 -8.25 -22.03 6.60
C ALA A 452 -9.75 -21.74 6.78
N LYS A 453 -10.56 -22.80 6.81
CA LYS A 453 -12.02 -22.70 6.97
C LYS A 453 -12.43 -22.56 8.42
#